data_AF-A0AAD6BSZ0-F1
#
_entry.id   AF-A0AAD6BSZ0-F1
#
_cell.length_a   1.000
_cell.length_b   1.000
_cell.length_c   1.000
_cell.angle_alpha   90.00
_cell.angle_beta   90.00
_cell.angle_gamma   90.00
#
_symmetry.space_group_name_H-M   'P 1'
#
loop_
_entity.id
_entity.type
_entity.pdbx_description
1 polymer ?
#
loop_
_entity_poly.entity_id
_entity_poly.type
_entity_poly.pdbx_seq_one_letter_code
_entity_poly.pdbx_strand_id
1 'polypeptide(L)'
;MASISKFNTAFLSMPNELTVAAANFNIDFSLMKVEAPKEFHGVRDALSKSRRHAAEEGQPHVTARRLGALFEAIVPPIPHLIQAYGNRVSAISSRTTTKSQKFPTSEIFAAHAGPDATSIWAAATSGRGALAVHLLACMLARIWKGPEAISLWVELVERRKEEIHNNYNNYNATETAAIMAAQQIFGREQLAAWDLSARSWLQTADSDRNLQQTQLMLIVNNVKMPVNTKEDPYQSVLEAWTLAMRAMELRCKECPNEYKTVLVDESKSVDLHDELLNGSVITISAHGADGSREGVFWSLPLGRMRYYSPPVIAERRLASDTSRISMDEFWMVILGIFVSQWKAVCPGPEKCCKIIQLLADRVDLSAPSLAWLKFLTAAARRYTDARDVQQRQFAKLLGLGMRWCTSFLNDLDHQPPPLFGLGNFLVS
;
A
#
# COMPACT_ATOMS: atom_id res chain seq x y z
N MET A 1 -29.94 3.46 37.44
CA MET A 1 -29.71 4.83 36.95
C MET A 1 -28.21 5.01 36.80
N ALA A 2 -27.76 5.21 35.55
CA ALA A 2 -26.36 5.11 35.15
C ALA A 2 -25.55 6.37 35.52
N SER A 3 -24.39 6.16 36.13
CA SER A 3 -23.39 7.19 36.40
C SER A 3 -22.59 7.48 35.12
N ILE A 4 -22.78 8.66 34.53
CA ILE A 4 -21.91 9.18 33.48
C ILE A 4 -20.83 10.02 34.18
N SER A 5 -19.64 9.43 34.30
CA SER A 5 -18.44 10.16 34.72
C SER A 5 -18.08 11.17 33.62
N LYS A 6 -18.07 12.46 33.97
CA LYS A 6 -17.63 13.55 33.10
C LYS A 6 -16.11 13.48 32.97
N PHE A 7 -15.60 13.30 31.75
CA PHE A 7 -14.20 13.52 31.42
C PHE A 7 -13.86 15.01 31.61
N ASN A 8 -13.20 15.34 32.73
CA ASN A 8 -12.49 16.61 32.90
C ASN A 8 -11.16 16.51 32.16
N THR A 9 -11.07 17.10 30.96
CA THR A 9 -9.80 17.44 30.32
C THR A 9 -9.15 18.56 31.14
N ALA A 10 -8.07 18.24 31.85
CA ALA A 10 -7.25 19.23 32.53
C ALA A 10 -6.60 20.16 31.48
N PHE A 11 -7.12 21.38 31.39
CA PHE A 11 -6.44 22.51 30.76
C PHE A 11 -5.23 22.84 31.64
N LEU A 12 -4.04 22.38 31.25
CA LEU A 12 -2.78 22.82 31.88
C LEU A 12 -2.50 24.26 31.43
N SER A 13 -2.47 25.18 32.38
CA SER A 13 -2.18 26.60 32.16
C SER A 13 -0.76 26.78 31.61
N MET A 14 -0.66 27.25 30.37
CA MET A 14 0.58 27.70 29.76
C MET A 14 1.05 29.02 30.39
N PRO A 15 2.36 29.31 30.46
CA PRO A 15 2.87 30.61 30.91
C PRO A 15 2.36 31.75 30.02
N ASN A 16 1.90 32.85 30.63
CA ASN A 16 1.26 33.98 29.94
C ASN A 16 2.09 34.60 28.80
N GLU A 17 3.42 34.50 28.84
CA GLU A 17 4.30 35.03 27.80
C GLU A 17 4.19 34.26 26.47
N LEU A 18 3.85 32.95 26.51
CA LEU A 18 3.55 32.15 25.30
C LEU A 18 2.15 32.36 24.78
N THR A 19 1.18 32.69 25.63
CA THR A 19 -0.15 33.10 25.13
C THR A 19 -0.01 34.34 24.27
N VAL A 20 0.87 35.27 24.61
CA VAL A 20 1.11 36.49 23.83
C VAL A 20 1.94 36.23 22.57
N ALA A 21 2.98 35.39 22.64
CA ALA A 21 3.80 35.06 21.47
C ALA A 21 3.11 34.10 20.48
N ALA A 22 2.39 33.08 20.96
CA ALA A 22 1.59 32.17 20.14
C ALA A 22 0.29 32.81 19.63
N ALA A 23 -0.31 33.77 20.36
CA ALA A 23 -1.42 34.57 19.82
C ALA A 23 -0.96 35.50 18.68
N ASN A 24 0.29 36.01 18.72
CA ASN A 24 0.84 36.81 17.63
C ASN A 24 1.35 35.98 16.44
N PHE A 25 1.71 34.71 16.65
CA PHE A 25 2.02 33.76 15.59
C PHE A 25 0.92 32.69 15.51
N ASN A 26 -0.30 33.11 15.19
CA ASN A 26 -1.29 32.17 14.69
C ASN A 26 -0.87 31.77 13.26
N ILE A 27 0.10 30.86 13.13
CA ILE A 27 0.52 30.31 11.85
C ILE A 27 -0.67 29.49 11.33
N ASP A 28 -1.49 30.14 10.53
CA ASP A 28 -2.53 29.47 9.80
C ASP A 28 -1.88 28.62 8.71
N PHE A 29 -1.71 27.33 9.01
CA PHE A 29 -1.18 26.35 8.08
C PHE A 29 -1.99 26.25 6.78
N SER A 30 -3.23 26.78 6.73
CA SER A 30 -3.98 26.90 5.49
C SER A 30 -3.44 27.95 4.52
N LEU A 31 -2.78 29.00 5.04
CA LEU A 31 -2.29 30.14 4.25
C LEU A 31 -0.86 29.94 3.73
N MET A 32 -0.07 29.06 4.36
CA MET A 32 1.30 28.79 3.93
C MET A 32 1.32 27.87 2.70
N LYS A 33 1.60 28.43 1.52
CA LYS A 33 1.83 27.67 0.29
C LYS A 33 3.30 27.75 -0.09
N VAL A 34 3.89 26.61 -0.41
CA VAL A 34 5.25 26.52 -0.96
C VAL A 34 5.13 26.17 -2.43
N GLU A 35 5.98 26.77 -3.26
CA GLU A 35 6.05 26.40 -4.67
C GLU A 35 6.47 24.93 -4.79
N ALA A 36 5.64 24.13 -5.46
CA ALA A 36 5.90 22.71 -5.63
C ALA A 36 7.16 22.51 -6.51
N PRO A 37 8.00 21.50 -6.21
CA PRO A 37 9.13 21.17 -7.07
C PRO A 37 8.68 20.81 -8.48
N LYS A 38 9.48 21.20 -9.48
CA LYS A 38 9.15 21.06 -10.91
C LYS A 38 8.88 19.61 -11.30
N GLU A 39 9.53 18.67 -10.62
CA GLU A 39 9.39 17.22 -10.80
C GLU A 39 7.96 16.75 -10.56
N PHE A 40 7.15 17.47 -9.79
CA PHE A 40 5.76 17.10 -9.47
C PHE A 40 4.72 17.79 -10.38
N HIS A 41 5.13 18.63 -11.34
CA HIS A 41 4.17 19.32 -12.21
C HIS A 41 3.32 18.36 -13.06
N GLY A 42 3.86 17.20 -13.45
CA GLY A 42 3.07 16.18 -14.16
C GLY A 42 1.92 15.62 -13.30
N VAL A 43 2.08 15.59 -11.98
CA VAL A 43 1.00 15.23 -11.05
C VAL A 43 -0.08 16.30 -11.06
N ARG A 44 0.30 17.58 -10.93
CA ARG A 44 -0.63 18.71 -11.00
C ARG A 44 -1.50 18.60 -12.24
N ASP A 45 -0.86 18.45 -13.39
CA ASP A 45 -1.51 18.48 -14.70
C ASP A 45 -2.44 17.28 -14.91
N ALA A 46 -2.11 16.13 -14.30
CA ALA A 46 -2.93 14.91 -14.35
C ALA A 46 -4.14 14.92 -13.40
N LEU A 47 -4.12 15.72 -12.32
CA LEU A 47 -5.23 15.81 -11.38
C LEU A 47 -6.46 16.51 -11.99
N SER A 48 -7.64 16.02 -11.63
CA SER A 48 -8.90 16.71 -11.93
C SER A 48 -8.96 18.07 -11.24
N LYS A 49 -9.75 19.01 -11.79
CA LYS A 49 -9.90 20.36 -11.21
C LYS A 49 -10.32 20.32 -9.74
N SER A 50 -11.24 19.43 -9.39
CA SER A 50 -11.72 19.25 -8.00
C SER A 50 -10.60 18.77 -7.07
N ARG A 51 -9.87 17.72 -7.45
CA ARG A 51 -8.77 17.18 -6.64
C ARG A 51 -7.60 18.16 -6.51
N ARG A 52 -7.29 18.90 -7.58
CA ARG A 52 -6.25 19.93 -7.55
C ARG A 52 -6.62 21.05 -6.57
N HIS A 53 -7.83 21.58 -6.64
CA HIS A 53 -8.30 22.59 -5.70
C HIS A 53 -8.32 22.05 -4.25
N ALA A 54 -8.79 20.82 -4.03
CA ALA A 54 -8.73 20.20 -2.71
C ALA A 54 -7.29 20.02 -2.17
N ALA A 55 -6.34 19.70 -3.04
CA ALA A 55 -4.93 19.56 -2.68
C ALA A 55 -4.20 20.89 -2.45
N GLU A 56 -4.66 21.98 -3.06
CA GLU A 56 -4.04 23.31 -2.94
C GLU A 56 -4.66 24.18 -1.85
N GLU A 57 -5.96 24.01 -1.58
CA GLU A 57 -6.74 24.91 -0.72
C GLU A 57 -7.64 24.17 0.28
N GLY A 58 -7.83 22.87 0.10
CA GLY A 58 -8.72 22.07 0.92
C GLY A 58 -8.06 21.43 2.14
N GLN A 59 -8.82 20.54 2.78
CA GLN A 59 -8.35 19.75 3.92
C GLN A 59 -7.08 18.92 3.66
N PRO A 60 -6.86 18.33 2.47
CA PRO A 60 -5.60 17.66 2.16
C PRO A 60 -4.37 18.57 2.31
N HIS A 61 -4.44 19.84 1.87
CA HIS A 61 -3.36 20.83 2.05
C HIS A 61 -3.06 21.07 3.52
N VAL A 62 -4.09 21.38 4.29
CA VAL A 62 -3.98 21.63 5.74
C VAL A 62 -3.41 20.42 6.47
N THR A 63 -3.86 19.21 6.11
CA THR A 63 -3.36 17.96 6.69
C THR A 63 -1.89 17.74 6.36
N ALA A 64 -1.50 17.94 5.10
CA ALA A 64 -0.11 17.80 4.64
C ALA A 64 0.82 18.78 5.37
N ARG A 65 0.42 20.04 5.51
CA ARG A 65 1.16 21.08 6.25
C ARG A 65 1.34 20.73 7.71
N ARG A 66 0.25 20.39 8.40
CA ARG A 66 0.26 20.08 9.83
C ARG A 66 1.12 18.87 10.13
N LEU A 67 0.97 17.78 9.37
CA LEU A 67 1.81 16.59 9.53
C LEU A 67 3.26 16.88 9.14
N GLY A 68 3.48 17.62 8.05
CA GLY A 68 4.82 18.03 7.62
C GLY A 68 5.56 18.77 8.73
N ALA A 69 4.96 19.80 9.31
CA ALA A 69 5.53 20.57 10.41
C ALA A 69 5.73 19.75 11.70
N LEU A 70 4.82 18.80 11.99
CA LEU A 70 4.92 17.95 13.18
C LEU A 70 6.12 16.97 13.12
N PHE A 71 6.44 16.48 11.93
CA PHE A 71 7.47 15.47 11.73
C PHE A 71 8.78 16.00 11.11
N GLU A 72 8.83 17.25 10.64
CA GLU A 72 9.97 17.81 9.88
C GLU A 72 11.33 17.61 10.57
N ALA A 73 11.41 17.81 11.88
CA ALA A 73 12.65 17.70 12.65
C ALA A 73 13.30 16.30 12.64
N ILE A 74 12.51 15.24 12.40
CA ILE A 74 13.02 13.86 12.39
C ILE A 74 13.20 13.31 10.96
N VAL A 75 12.89 14.12 9.95
CA VAL A 75 13.05 13.73 8.54
C VAL A 75 14.53 13.82 8.16
N PRO A 76 15.16 12.73 7.69
CA PRO A 76 16.52 12.77 7.16
C PRO A 76 16.57 13.60 5.86
N PRO A 77 17.75 14.16 5.50
CA PRO A 77 17.89 14.89 4.25
C PRO A 77 17.74 13.93 3.06
N ILE A 78 16.68 14.12 2.27
CA ILE A 78 16.32 13.24 1.14
C ILE A 78 16.05 13.96 -0.21
N PRO A 79 16.92 14.90 -0.65
CA PRO A 79 16.68 15.66 -1.87
C PRO A 79 16.62 14.81 -3.16
N HIS A 80 17.49 13.82 -3.32
CA HIS A 80 17.55 13.01 -4.55
C HIS A 80 16.37 12.05 -4.64
N LEU A 81 15.95 11.49 -3.51
CA LEU A 81 14.75 10.66 -3.41
C LEU A 81 13.51 11.47 -3.74
N ILE A 82 13.37 12.69 -3.23
CA ILE A 82 12.24 13.57 -3.56
C ILE A 82 12.20 13.84 -5.07
N GLN A 83 13.35 14.12 -5.68
CA GLN A 83 13.47 14.37 -7.11
C GLN A 83 13.08 13.14 -7.94
N ALA A 84 13.68 11.98 -7.63
CA ALA A 84 13.41 10.72 -8.32
C ALA A 84 11.94 10.28 -8.15
N TYR A 85 11.38 10.46 -6.95
CA TYR A 85 9.98 10.20 -6.67
C TYR A 85 9.09 11.12 -7.50
N GLY A 86 9.34 12.44 -7.48
CA GLY A 86 8.61 13.43 -8.27
C GLY A 86 8.53 13.08 -9.75
N ASN A 87 9.69 12.81 -10.37
CA ASN A 87 9.78 12.42 -11.77
C ASN A 87 8.95 11.16 -12.07
N ARG A 88 9.04 10.16 -11.18
CA ARG A 88 8.31 8.90 -11.32
C ARG A 88 6.80 9.09 -11.19
N VAL A 89 6.34 9.79 -10.15
CA VAL A 89 4.91 10.02 -9.94
C VAL A 89 4.30 10.86 -11.06
N SER A 90 5.03 11.86 -11.56
CA SER A 90 4.61 12.64 -12.73
C SER A 90 4.49 11.77 -13.98
N ALA A 91 5.49 10.93 -14.26
CA ALA A 91 5.46 10.04 -15.43
C ALA A 91 4.31 9.01 -15.36
N ILE A 92 4.07 8.41 -14.19
CA ILE A 92 2.94 7.49 -13.98
C ILE A 92 1.61 8.23 -14.17
N SER A 93 1.48 9.42 -13.59
CA SER A 93 0.25 10.21 -13.65
C SER A 93 -0.09 10.60 -15.09
N SER A 94 0.88 11.09 -15.86
CA SER A 94 0.69 11.42 -17.29
C SER A 94 0.25 10.21 -18.10
N ARG A 95 0.89 9.04 -17.95
CA ARG A 95 0.51 7.81 -18.67
C ARG A 95 -0.90 7.34 -18.29
N THR A 96 -1.26 7.45 -17.03
CA THR A 96 -2.56 7.00 -16.52
C THR A 96 -3.68 7.87 -17.05
N THR A 97 -3.49 9.19 -17.06
CA THR A 97 -4.46 10.13 -17.61
C THR A 97 -4.72 9.89 -19.10
N THR A 98 -3.66 9.62 -19.88
CA THR A 98 -3.82 9.24 -21.30
C THR A 98 -4.58 7.92 -21.47
N LYS A 99 -4.37 6.93 -20.59
CA LYS A 99 -5.14 5.67 -20.61
C LYS A 99 -6.62 5.92 -20.29
N SER A 100 -6.94 6.79 -19.32
CA SER A 100 -8.32 7.07 -18.91
C SER A 100 -9.14 7.87 -19.92
N GLN A 101 -8.50 8.74 -20.72
CA GLN A 101 -9.18 9.53 -21.76
C GLN A 101 -9.79 8.68 -22.89
N LYS A 102 -9.40 7.39 -23.00
CA LYS A 102 -9.97 6.45 -23.97
C LYS A 102 -11.37 5.94 -23.60
N PHE A 103 -11.81 6.16 -22.36
CA PHE A 103 -13.15 5.80 -21.91
C PHE A 103 -14.09 7.01 -22.07
N PRO A 104 -15.34 6.82 -22.55
CA PRO A 104 -16.26 7.94 -22.68
C PRO A 104 -16.48 8.58 -21.31
N THR A 105 -16.02 9.82 -21.13
CA THR A 105 -16.34 10.66 -19.98
C THR A 105 -17.77 11.18 -20.09
N SER A 106 -18.73 10.27 -20.23
CA SER A 106 -20.11 10.52 -19.89
C SER A 106 -20.28 9.99 -18.46
N GLU A 107 -21.06 10.70 -17.65
CA GLU A 107 -21.49 10.33 -16.29
C GLU A 107 -20.81 11.05 -15.12
N ILE A 108 -21.66 11.24 -14.10
CA ILE A 108 -21.66 11.96 -12.82
C ILE A 108 -20.33 11.95 -12.04
N PHE A 109 -19.37 11.09 -12.41
CA PHE A 109 -18.06 10.93 -11.77
C PHE A 109 -16.88 11.47 -12.57
N ALA A 110 -17.10 12.11 -13.73
CA ALA A 110 -16.02 12.70 -14.53
C ALA A 110 -15.11 13.67 -13.73
N ALA A 111 -15.68 14.38 -12.74
CA ALA A 111 -14.93 15.27 -11.84
C ALA A 111 -13.92 14.54 -10.92
N HIS A 112 -14.09 13.22 -10.75
CA HIS A 112 -13.26 12.36 -9.90
C HIS A 112 -12.49 11.30 -10.72
N ALA A 113 -12.60 11.33 -12.05
CA ALA A 113 -11.88 10.42 -12.94
C ALA A 113 -10.38 10.74 -12.96
N GLY A 114 -9.56 9.70 -13.08
CA GLY A 114 -8.10 9.79 -13.12
C GLY A 114 -7.39 9.35 -11.82
N PRO A 115 -6.05 9.38 -11.81
CA PRO A 115 -5.26 8.97 -10.64
C PRO A 115 -5.58 9.85 -9.43
N ASP A 116 -5.69 9.25 -8.25
CA ASP A 116 -5.77 10.00 -6.99
C ASP A 116 -4.36 10.23 -6.46
N ALA A 117 -3.80 11.36 -6.84
CA ALA A 117 -2.52 11.86 -6.33
C ALA A 117 -2.71 13.10 -5.44
N THR A 118 -3.89 13.23 -4.80
CA THR A 118 -4.27 14.42 -4.03
C THR A 118 -3.31 14.65 -2.86
N SER A 119 -2.99 13.60 -2.09
CA SER A 119 -2.01 13.67 -0.99
C SER A 119 -0.60 13.99 -1.47
N ILE A 120 -0.20 13.54 -2.67
CA ILE A 120 1.11 13.86 -3.26
C ILE A 120 1.19 15.34 -3.61
N TRP A 121 0.19 15.87 -4.33
CA TRP A 121 0.20 17.27 -4.73
C TRP A 121 0.10 18.19 -3.52
N ALA A 122 -0.77 17.86 -2.55
CA ALA A 122 -0.85 18.57 -1.28
C ALA A 122 0.47 18.53 -0.50
N ALA A 123 1.22 17.42 -0.56
CA ALA A 123 2.55 17.32 0.03
C ALA A 123 3.62 18.08 -0.77
N ALA A 124 3.50 18.18 -2.09
CA ALA A 124 4.45 18.91 -2.93
C ALA A 124 4.33 20.43 -2.71
N THR A 125 3.10 20.95 -2.65
CA THR A 125 2.82 22.33 -2.21
C THR A 125 3.06 22.50 -0.71
N SER A 126 3.11 21.36 0.01
CA SER A 126 3.44 20.97 1.40
C SER A 126 4.85 21.24 1.96
N GLY A 127 5.82 21.42 1.06
CA GLY A 127 7.23 21.37 1.44
C GLY A 127 7.76 19.95 1.73
N ARG A 128 9.06 19.85 1.98
CA ARG A 128 9.79 18.56 2.01
C ARG A 128 9.34 17.64 3.15
N GLY A 129 9.07 18.18 4.34
CA GLY A 129 8.55 17.40 5.46
C GLY A 129 7.23 16.69 5.12
N ALA A 130 6.31 17.39 4.43
CA ALA A 130 5.04 16.82 4.00
C ALA A 130 5.22 15.70 2.95
N LEU A 131 6.17 15.84 2.02
CA LEU A 131 6.52 14.77 1.07
C LEU A 131 7.07 13.53 1.79
N ALA A 132 7.94 13.71 2.77
CA ALA A 132 8.45 12.61 3.57
C ALA A 132 7.33 11.88 4.33
N VAL A 133 6.39 12.63 4.92
CA VAL A 133 5.19 12.08 5.59
C VAL A 133 4.27 11.36 4.60
N HIS A 134 4.16 11.83 3.36
CA HIS A 134 3.42 11.10 2.33
C HIS A 134 4.09 9.73 2.04
N LEU A 135 5.43 9.67 2.01
CA LEU A 135 6.14 8.39 1.88
C LEU A 135 5.90 7.46 3.09
N LEU A 136 5.77 8.00 4.30
CA LEU A 136 5.32 7.25 5.49
C LEU A 136 3.91 6.69 5.28
N ALA A 137 2.98 7.50 4.75
CA ALA A 137 1.63 7.05 4.43
C ALA A 137 1.66 5.88 3.43
N CYS A 138 2.49 5.96 2.39
CA CYS A 138 2.70 4.86 1.45
C CYS A 138 3.24 3.59 2.12
N MET A 139 4.21 3.71 3.05
CA MET A 139 4.74 2.56 3.78
C MET A 139 3.67 1.88 4.65
N LEU A 140 2.89 2.67 5.40
CA LEU A 140 1.79 2.14 6.22
C LEU A 140 0.68 1.54 5.36
N ALA A 141 0.33 2.20 4.27
CA ALA A 141 -0.67 1.74 3.30
C ALA A 141 -0.31 0.41 2.64
N ARG A 142 0.99 0.12 2.48
CA ARG A 142 1.50 -1.10 1.85
C ARG A 142 1.36 -2.33 2.75
N ILE A 143 1.49 -2.17 4.07
CA ILE A 143 1.56 -3.30 5.02
C ILE A 143 0.27 -3.45 5.84
N TRP A 144 -0.30 -2.34 6.31
CA TRP A 144 -1.42 -2.36 7.25
C TRP A 144 -2.76 -2.19 6.54
N LYS A 145 -3.84 -2.78 7.08
CA LYS A 145 -5.20 -2.48 6.59
C LYS A 145 -5.61 -1.07 6.99
N GLY A 146 -6.60 -0.49 6.30
CA GLY A 146 -7.06 0.89 6.53
C GLY A 146 -7.29 1.23 8.02
N PRO A 147 -8.16 0.50 8.74
CA PRO A 147 -8.41 0.79 10.16
C PRO A 147 -7.18 0.68 11.07
N GLU A 148 -6.25 -0.22 10.75
CA GLU A 148 -5.00 -0.46 11.49
C GLU A 148 -4.01 0.68 11.24
N ALA A 149 -3.83 1.10 9.98
CA ALA A 149 -3.00 2.24 9.63
C ALA A 149 -3.53 3.54 10.25
N ILE A 150 -4.85 3.74 10.28
CA ILE A 150 -5.46 4.89 10.96
C ILE A 150 -5.17 4.85 12.48
N SER A 151 -5.19 3.65 13.09
CA SER A 151 -4.79 3.48 14.49
C SER A 151 -3.34 3.89 14.72
N LEU A 152 -2.43 3.43 13.86
CA LEU A 152 -1.02 3.80 13.91
C LEU A 152 -0.82 5.31 13.70
N TRP A 153 -1.51 5.92 12.74
CA TRP A 153 -1.45 7.38 12.53
C TRP A 153 -1.85 8.18 13.77
N VAL A 154 -2.92 7.76 14.44
CA VAL A 154 -3.37 8.42 15.69
C VAL A 154 -2.29 8.31 16.76
N GLU A 155 -1.72 7.12 16.96
CA GLU A 155 -0.64 6.91 17.92
C GLU A 155 0.63 7.72 17.58
N LEU A 156 1.02 7.74 16.30
CA LEU A 156 2.18 8.50 15.82
C LEU A 156 2.03 10.00 16.08
N VAL A 157 0.87 10.56 15.77
CA VAL A 157 0.60 11.98 15.98
C VAL A 157 0.57 12.31 17.47
N GLU A 158 -0.12 11.52 18.29
CA GLU A 158 -0.20 11.76 19.73
C GLU A 158 1.17 11.70 20.40
N ARG A 159 1.96 10.66 20.13
CA ARG A 159 3.28 10.52 20.73
C ARG A 159 4.28 11.54 20.22
N ARG A 160 4.19 11.93 18.94
CA ARG A 160 5.05 13.00 18.42
C ARG A 160 4.77 14.34 19.09
N LYS A 161 3.50 14.63 19.38
CA LYS A 161 3.11 15.82 20.15
C LYS A 161 3.66 15.81 21.57
N GLU A 162 3.56 14.66 22.24
CA GLU A 162 4.13 14.47 23.58
C GLU A 162 5.64 14.68 23.58
N GLU A 163 6.37 14.13 22.60
CA GLU A 163 7.81 14.36 22.45
C GLU A 163 8.17 15.83 22.26
N ILE A 164 7.45 16.55 21.40
CA ILE A 164 7.69 17.98 21.17
C ILE A 164 7.41 18.78 22.44
N HIS A 165 6.33 18.45 23.17
CA HIS A 165 6.00 19.11 24.42
C HIS A 165 7.03 18.84 25.53
N ASN A 166 7.54 17.61 25.62
CA ASN A 166 8.56 17.24 26.60
C ASN A 166 9.91 17.87 26.27
N ASN A 167 10.29 17.92 24.99
CA ASN A 167 11.55 18.53 24.55
C ASN A 167 11.54 20.06 24.69
N TYR A 168 10.37 20.70 24.59
CA TYR A 168 10.22 22.13 24.83
C TYR A 168 10.65 22.54 26.24
N ASN A 169 10.30 21.76 27.25
CA ASN A 169 10.68 22.02 28.64
C ASN A 169 12.20 21.95 28.88
N ASN A 170 12.96 21.38 27.94
CA ASN A 170 14.40 21.11 28.04
C ASN A 170 15.30 22.05 27.20
N TYR A 171 14.86 23.29 26.93
CA TYR A 171 15.69 24.41 26.43
C TYR A 171 16.13 24.40 24.95
N ASN A 172 15.24 24.22 23.97
CA ASN A 172 15.53 24.64 22.59
C ASN A 172 14.33 25.32 21.91
N ALA A 173 14.38 26.65 21.80
CA ALA A 173 13.36 27.51 21.20
C ALA A 173 13.38 27.53 19.65
N THR A 174 13.99 26.53 19.00
CA THR A 174 14.26 26.55 17.55
C THR A 174 13.15 25.95 16.68
N GLU A 175 12.06 25.41 17.26
CA GLU A 175 11.00 24.72 16.50
C GLU A 175 9.59 25.31 16.74
N THR A 176 9.42 26.60 16.49
CA THR A 176 8.11 27.28 16.62
C THR A 176 7.01 26.59 15.79
N ALA A 177 7.32 26.15 14.57
CA ALA A 177 6.39 25.45 13.69
C ALA A 177 5.97 24.08 14.24
N ALA A 178 6.89 23.31 14.85
CA ALA A 178 6.58 22.01 15.43
C ALA A 178 5.73 22.14 16.69
N ILE A 179 6.03 23.13 17.55
CA ILE A 179 5.23 23.43 18.76
C ILE A 179 3.80 23.81 18.36
N MET A 180 3.63 24.67 17.35
CA MET A 180 2.32 25.05 16.85
C MET A 180 1.58 23.88 16.22
N ALA A 181 2.26 23.07 15.41
CA ALA A 181 1.68 21.85 14.85
C ALA A 181 1.24 20.87 15.95
N ALA A 182 1.98 20.80 17.06
CA ALA A 182 1.63 19.93 18.17
C ALA A 182 0.33 20.36 18.89
N GLN A 183 0.06 21.67 18.92
CA GLN A 183 -1.18 22.24 19.47
C GLN A 183 -2.40 22.03 18.57
N GLN A 184 -2.21 21.72 17.28
CA GLN A 184 -3.33 21.54 16.34
C GLN A 184 -4.12 20.25 16.60
N ILE A 185 -5.43 20.28 16.45
CA ILE A 185 -6.25 19.06 16.53
C ILE A 185 -6.17 18.29 15.20
N PHE A 186 -5.90 16.99 15.28
CA PHE A 186 -5.93 16.07 14.15
C PHE A 186 -7.16 15.17 14.25
N GLY A 187 -8.10 15.34 13.33
CA GLY A 187 -9.26 14.47 13.24
C GLY A 187 -8.87 13.10 12.71
N ARG A 188 -9.43 12.03 13.29
CA ARG A 188 -9.24 10.66 12.78
C ARG A 188 -9.69 10.53 11.31
N GLU A 189 -10.69 11.30 10.92
CA GLU A 189 -11.21 11.36 9.55
C GLU A 189 -10.21 12.03 8.59
N GLN A 190 -9.47 13.04 9.04
CA GLN A 190 -8.39 13.66 8.25
C GLN A 190 -7.25 12.67 8.00
N LEU A 191 -6.85 11.93 9.05
CA LEU A 191 -5.82 10.88 8.94
C LEU A 191 -6.29 9.73 8.04
N ALA A 192 -7.58 9.38 8.10
CA ALA A 192 -8.18 8.39 7.21
C ALA A 192 -8.18 8.85 5.75
N ALA A 193 -8.52 10.12 5.47
CA ALA A 193 -8.47 10.68 4.12
C ALA A 193 -7.03 10.73 3.56
N TRP A 194 -6.05 11.06 4.42
CA TRP A 194 -4.64 11.05 4.07
C TRP A 194 -4.14 9.65 3.68
N ASP A 195 -4.40 8.65 4.52
CA ASP A 195 -4.06 7.24 4.27
C ASP A 195 -4.80 6.68 3.04
N LEU A 196 -6.08 7.05 2.86
CA LEU A 196 -6.88 6.63 1.71
C LEU A 196 -6.31 7.14 0.38
N SER A 197 -5.92 8.42 0.32
CA SER A 197 -5.31 9.00 -0.88
C SER A 197 -3.98 8.30 -1.20
N ALA A 198 -3.13 8.02 -0.20
CA ALA A 198 -1.90 7.26 -0.41
C ALA A 198 -2.17 5.84 -0.93
N ARG A 199 -3.17 5.13 -0.39
CA ARG A 199 -3.58 3.80 -0.88
C ARG A 199 -4.08 3.83 -2.32
N SER A 200 -4.88 4.83 -2.66
CA SER A 200 -5.43 5.01 -4.00
C SER A 200 -4.31 5.28 -5.01
N TRP A 201 -3.33 6.11 -4.62
CA TRP A 201 -2.12 6.32 -5.39
C TRP A 201 -1.33 5.02 -5.61
N LEU A 202 -1.05 4.25 -4.55
CA LEU A 202 -0.29 3.00 -4.68
C LEU A 202 -0.96 2.00 -5.63
N GLN A 203 -2.28 1.89 -5.60
CA GLN A 203 -3.02 1.04 -6.55
C GLN A 203 -2.82 1.49 -8.00
N THR A 204 -2.83 2.80 -8.23
CA THR A 204 -2.59 3.37 -9.55
C THR A 204 -1.16 3.09 -10.02
N ALA A 205 -0.18 3.31 -9.14
CA ALA A 205 1.23 3.06 -9.42
C ALA A 205 1.52 1.57 -9.68
N ASP A 206 0.98 0.67 -8.88
CA ASP A 206 1.12 -0.78 -9.04
C ASP A 206 0.50 -1.25 -10.37
N SER A 207 -0.65 -0.68 -10.75
CA SER A 207 -1.32 -1.00 -12.01
C SER A 207 -0.51 -0.54 -13.23
N ASP A 208 0.13 0.64 -13.16
CA ASP A 208 1.01 1.13 -14.23
C ASP A 208 2.33 0.35 -14.31
N ARG A 209 2.86 -0.09 -13.16
CA ARG A 209 4.14 -0.81 -13.02
C ARG A 209 3.96 -2.27 -12.62
N ASN A 210 2.93 -2.92 -13.17
CA ASN A 210 2.52 -4.27 -12.75
C ASN A 210 3.65 -5.31 -12.89
N LEU A 211 4.44 -5.25 -13.96
CA LEU A 211 5.57 -6.17 -14.15
C LEU A 211 6.60 -6.04 -13.02
N GLN A 212 7.10 -4.83 -12.78
CA GLN A 212 8.08 -4.54 -11.74
C GLN A 212 7.53 -4.89 -10.35
N GLN A 213 6.27 -4.53 -10.09
CA GLN A 213 5.60 -4.83 -8.83
C GLN A 213 5.47 -6.35 -8.62
N THR A 214 5.09 -7.10 -9.65
CA THR A 214 4.99 -8.57 -9.57
C THR A 214 6.35 -9.20 -9.33
N GLN A 215 7.40 -8.77 -10.03
CA GLN A 215 8.77 -9.26 -9.80
C GLN A 215 9.23 -8.99 -8.37
N LEU A 216 9.02 -7.77 -7.85
CA LEU A 216 9.33 -7.42 -6.47
C LEU A 216 8.59 -8.32 -5.47
N MET A 217 7.28 -8.52 -5.67
CA MET A 217 6.49 -9.38 -4.79
C MET A 217 6.94 -10.85 -4.85
N LEU A 218 7.37 -11.36 -6.01
CA LEU A 218 7.95 -12.69 -6.12
C LEU A 218 9.23 -12.83 -5.31
N ILE A 219 10.07 -11.80 -5.28
CA ILE A 219 11.28 -11.76 -4.44
C ILE A 219 10.89 -11.74 -2.96
N VAL A 220 10.04 -10.78 -2.55
CA VAL A 220 9.64 -10.58 -1.16
C VAL A 220 9.03 -11.85 -0.56
N ASN A 221 8.23 -12.62 -1.32
CA ASN A 221 7.67 -13.89 -0.83
C ASN A 221 8.73 -14.91 -0.40
N ASN A 222 9.92 -14.87 -1.01
CA ASN A 222 10.99 -15.81 -0.70
C ASN A 222 11.87 -15.31 0.45
N VAL A 223 11.64 -14.08 0.91
CA VAL A 223 12.33 -13.49 2.07
C VAL A 223 11.54 -13.83 3.32
N LYS A 224 12.23 -14.13 4.41
CA LYS A 224 11.62 -14.45 5.71
C LYS A 224 12.23 -13.58 6.79
N MET A 225 11.83 -12.31 6.83
CA MET A 225 12.44 -11.33 7.74
C MET A 225 11.40 -10.40 8.36
N PRO A 226 11.55 -10.06 9.65
CA PRO A 226 10.80 -8.96 10.24
C PRO A 226 11.29 -7.62 9.68
N VAL A 227 10.39 -6.62 9.57
CA VAL A 227 10.77 -5.24 9.24
C VAL A 227 11.73 -4.67 10.30
N ASN A 228 11.43 -4.91 11.57
CA ASN A 228 12.31 -4.72 12.72
C ASN A 228 11.78 -5.53 13.91
N THR A 229 12.51 -5.54 15.01
CA THR A 229 12.17 -6.28 16.24
C THR A 229 11.67 -5.38 17.37
N LYS A 230 11.29 -4.13 17.07
CA LYS A 230 10.81 -3.19 18.10
C LYS A 230 9.35 -3.45 18.44
N GLU A 231 9.09 -3.61 19.73
CA GLU A 231 7.72 -3.82 20.24
C GLU A 231 6.90 -2.53 20.31
N ASP A 232 7.57 -1.39 20.46
CA ASP A 232 6.95 -0.07 20.54
C ASP A 232 6.53 0.44 19.14
N PRO A 233 5.23 0.68 18.86
CA PRO A 233 4.77 1.03 17.52
C PRO A 233 5.38 2.32 16.98
N TYR A 234 5.51 3.33 17.84
CA TYR A 234 6.06 4.63 17.45
C TYR A 234 7.53 4.51 17.02
N GLN A 235 8.37 3.92 17.88
CA GLN A 235 9.78 3.72 17.60
C GLN A 235 10.01 2.77 16.44
N SER A 236 9.20 1.71 16.33
CA SER A 236 9.27 0.75 15.23
C SER A 236 8.96 1.42 13.89
N VAL A 237 7.88 2.20 13.79
CA VAL A 237 7.47 2.86 12.55
C VAL A 237 8.45 3.96 12.15
N LEU A 238 8.90 4.79 13.10
CA LEU A 238 9.85 5.86 12.79
C LEU A 238 11.21 5.33 12.35
N GLU A 239 11.71 4.28 12.99
CA GLU A 239 12.96 3.65 12.57
C GLU A 239 12.84 3.05 11.16
N ALA A 240 11.79 2.24 10.90
CA ALA A 240 11.58 1.66 9.57
C ALA A 240 11.46 2.74 8.48
N TRP A 241 10.70 3.81 8.76
CA TRP A 241 10.51 4.92 7.84
C TRP A 241 11.79 5.69 7.55
N THR A 242 12.54 6.07 8.59
CA THR A 242 13.78 6.85 8.44
C THR A 242 14.90 6.03 7.81
N LEU A 243 15.03 4.74 8.16
CA LEU A 243 15.98 3.82 7.52
C LEU A 243 15.65 3.63 6.04
N ALA A 244 14.38 3.38 5.70
CA ALA A 244 13.96 3.21 4.31
C ALA A 244 14.23 4.47 3.48
N MET A 245 13.92 5.66 4.01
CA MET A 245 14.21 6.92 3.34
C MET A 245 15.70 7.14 3.12
N ARG A 246 16.56 6.87 4.13
CA ARG A 246 18.02 7.00 3.99
C ARG A 246 18.59 6.02 2.97
N ALA A 247 18.14 4.77 2.99
CA ALA A 247 18.58 3.76 2.04
C ALA A 247 18.19 4.14 0.60
N MET A 248 16.96 4.61 0.40
CA MET A 248 16.49 5.05 -0.90
C MET A 248 17.16 6.35 -1.37
N GLU A 249 17.47 7.29 -0.47
CA GLU A 249 18.24 8.50 -0.80
C GLU A 249 19.65 8.15 -1.26
N LEU A 250 20.35 7.29 -0.52
CA LEU A 250 21.68 6.81 -0.90
C LEU A 250 21.62 6.17 -2.28
N ARG A 251 20.59 5.35 -2.53
CA ARG A 251 20.38 4.72 -3.83
C ARG A 251 20.10 5.73 -4.96
N CYS A 252 19.27 6.74 -4.73
CA CYS A 252 18.97 7.76 -5.73
C CYS A 252 20.18 8.67 -6.01
N LYS A 253 21.04 8.88 -5.01
CA LYS A 253 22.31 9.62 -5.15
C LYS A 253 23.35 8.81 -5.92
N GLU A 254 23.41 7.50 -5.70
CA GLU A 254 24.44 6.60 -6.22
C GLU A 254 23.92 5.72 -7.37
N CYS A 255 24.11 6.18 -8.61
CA CYS A 255 24.11 5.34 -9.81
C CYS A 255 25.41 5.56 -10.60
N PRO A 256 26.22 4.54 -10.97
CA PRO A 256 26.40 3.20 -10.42
C PRO A 256 27.80 3.06 -9.79
N ASN A 257 27.92 2.77 -8.50
CA ASN A 257 29.13 2.15 -7.95
C ASN A 257 28.74 1.26 -6.77
N GLU A 258 29.39 0.10 -6.71
CA GLU A 258 29.09 -1.07 -5.89
C GLU A 258 28.99 -0.77 -4.39
N TYR A 259 27.86 -1.16 -3.76
CA TYR A 259 27.87 -1.52 -2.35
C TYR A 259 27.43 -2.98 -2.23
N LYS A 260 28.42 -3.83 -1.88
CA LYS A 260 28.25 -5.23 -1.52
C LYS A 260 28.04 -5.30 0.00
N THR A 261 26.93 -5.87 0.42
CA THR A 261 26.84 -6.43 1.78
C THR A 261 26.34 -7.86 1.69
N VAL A 262 27.29 -8.80 1.73
CA VAL A 262 27.21 -10.27 1.69
C VAL A 262 26.44 -10.77 2.95
N LEU A 263 25.48 -11.70 2.91
CA LEU A 263 25.61 -13.17 2.80
C LEU A 263 24.21 -13.83 2.77
N VAL A 264 23.92 -14.76 1.83
CA VAL A 264 23.41 -16.15 2.01
C VAL A 264 23.47 -16.91 0.65
N ASP A 265 24.06 -18.12 0.70
CA ASP A 265 24.17 -19.34 -0.14
C ASP A 265 23.82 -19.41 -1.66
N GLU A 266 23.01 -18.54 -2.26
CA GLU A 266 22.79 -18.55 -3.72
C GLU A 266 22.55 -17.13 -4.26
N SER A 267 23.49 -16.60 -5.05
CA SER A 267 23.29 -15.34 -5.76
C SER A 267 22.36 -15.55 -6.95
N LYS A 268 21.12 -15.03 -6.87
CA LYS A 268 20.20 -14.95 -8.03
C LYS A 268 20.16 -13.53 -8.55
N SER A 269 20.69 -13.33 -9.76
CA SER A 269 20.54 -12.08 -10.49
C SER A 269 19.11 -11.97 -11.02
N VAL A 270 18.38 -10.93 -10.60
CA VAL A 270 17.05 -10.62 -11.11
C VAL A 270 17.08 -9.21 -11.67
N ASP A 271 16.82 -9.08 -12.97
CA ASP A 271 16.67 -7.78 -13.61
C ASP A 271 15.24 -7.25 -13.38
N LEU A 272 15.13 -6.19 -12.59
CA LEU A 272 13.88 -5.51 -12.26
C LEU A 272 13.41 -4.55 -13.36
N HIS A 273 14.21 -4.34 -14.43
CA HIS A 273 13.85 -3.48 -15.57
C HIS A 273 13.29 -2.12 -15.12
N ASP A 274 13.96 -1.49 -14.17
CA ASP A 274 13.55 -0.25 -13.55
C ASP A 274 14.75 0.71 -13.56
N GLU A 275 14.59 1.88 -14.18
CA GLU A 275 15.64 2.89 -14.32
C GLU A 275 16.31 3.31 -13.00
N LEU A 276 15.59 3.25 -11.87
CA LEU A 276 16.14 3.57 -10.55
C LEU A 276 16.88 2.39 -9.91
N LEU A 277 16.66 1.17 -10.40
CA LEU A 277 17.25 -0.07 -9.87
C LEU A 277 18.25 -0.72 -10.85
N ASN A 278 18.36 -0.21 -12.08
CA ASN A 278 19.30 -0.70 -13.08
C ASN A 278 20.74 -0.67 -12.53
N GLY A 279 21.43 -1.81 -12.68
CA GLY A 279 22.81 -2.00 -12.22
C GLY A 279 23.00 -2.06 -10.70
N SER A 280 21.93 -2.09 -9.90
CA SER A 280 22.05 -2.27 -8.45
C SER A 280 22.07 -3.74 -8.05
N VAL A 281 22.94 -4.05 -7.10
CA VAL A 281 22.92 -5.32 -6.38
C VAL A 281 22.28 -5.07 -5.03
N ILE A 282 21.06 -5.57 -4.83
CA ILE A 282 20.41 -5.61 -3.53
C ILE A 282 20.62 -7.00 -2.97
N THR A 283 21.36 -7.11 -1.86
CA THR A 283 21.54 -8.38 -1.16
C THR A 283 20.50 -8.50 -0.06
N ILE A 284 19.76 -9.60 -0.06
CA ILE A 284 18.75 -9.90 0.96
C ILE A 284 19.19 -11.16 1.70
N SER A 285 19.48 -11.04 2.99
CA SER A 285 19.89 -12.17 3.83
C SER A 285 18.68 -12.82 4.49
N ALA A 286 18.34 -14.05 4.12
CA ALA A 286 17.16 -14.74 4.66
C ALA A 286 17.38 -15.43 6.03
N HIS A 287 18.30 -14.94 6.87
CA HIS A 287 18.57 -15.52 8.18
C HIS A 287 17.71 -14.84 9.26
N GLY A 288 16.82 -15.61 9.90
CA GLY A 288 16.20 -15.16 11.16
C GLY A 288 14.73 -15.49 11.41
N ALA A 289 14.05 -16.32 10.62
CA ALA A 289 12.66 -16.69 10.92
C ALA A 289 12.45 -18.21 10.98
N ASP A 290 11.71 -18.62 12.00
CA ASP A 290 11.15 -19.96 12.16
C ASP A 290 10.50 -20.43 10.85
N GLY A 291 10.65 -21.73 10.54
CA GLY A 291 10.28 -22.31 9.24
C GLY A 291 8.84 -22.07 8.78
N SER A 292 7.95 -21.63 9.68
CA SER A 292 6.52 -21.38 9.44
C SER A 292 6.19 -20.01 8.82
N ARG A 293 7.12 -19.04 8.80
CA ARG A 293 6.85 -17.69 8.29
C ARG A 293 7.35 -17.50 6.85
N GLU A 294 6.53 -16.88 6.00
CA GLU A 294 6.85 -16.50 4.62
C GLU A 294 6.63 -14.98 4.44
N GLY A 295 7.48 -14.34 3.64
CA GLY A 295 7.41 -12.91 3.36
C GLY A 295 8.13 -12.01 4.36
N VAL A 296 8.11 -10.71 4.06
CA VAL A 296 8.49 -9.67 5.02
C VAL A 296 7.30 -9.39 5.93
N PHE A 297 7.48 -9.51 7.24
CA PHE A 297 6.40 -9.34 8.21
C PHE A 297 6.67 -8.21 9.20
N TRP A 298 5.61 -7.61 9.71
CA TRP A 298 5.65 -6.55 10.71
C TRP A 298 4.57 -6.77 11.75
N SER A 299 4.97 -6.85 13.01
CA SER A 299 4.09 -7.14 14.14
C SER A 299 4.12 -5.95 15.09
N LEU A 300 2.96 -5.32 15.31
CA LEU A 300 2.83 -4.13 16.17
C LEU A 300 1.58 -4.25 17.06
N PRO A 301 1.66 -3.83 18.34
CA PRO A 301 0.47 -3.68 19.17
C PRO A 301 -0.36 -2.48 18.69
N LEU A 302 -1.65 -2.71 18.40
CA LEU A 302 -2.57 -1.65 17.94
C LEU A 302 -3.33 -1.04 19.12
N GLY A 303 -2.67 -0.17 19.90
CA GLY A 303 -3.24 0.42 21.11
C GLY A 303 -4.40 1.40 20.89
N ARG A 304 -4.55 1.96 19.69
CA ARG A 304 -5.58 2.97 19.34
C ARG A 304 -6.69 2.41 18.43
N MET A 305 -6.86 1.09 18.40
CA MET A 305 -7.94 0.43 17.69
C MET A 305 -9.22 0.47 18.55
N ARG A 306 -10.33 0.98 18.00
CA ARG A 306 -11.58 1.28 18.75
C ARG A 306 -12.39 0.05 19.18
N TYR A 307 -11.83 -1.16 19.18
CA TYR A 307 -12.50 -2.28 19.80
C TYR A 307 -12.20 -2.26 21.30
N TYR A 308 -13.21 -2.51 22.13
CA TYR A 308 -13.16 -2.49 23.60
C TYR A 308 -12.25 -3.59 24.22
N SER A 309 -11.19 -4.00 23.52
CA SER A 309 -10.25 -5.02 23.96
C SER A 309 -8.89 -4.40 24.30
N PRO A 310 -8.07 -5.10 25.10
CA PRO A 310 -6.64 -4.80 25.21
C PRO A 310 -5.97 -4.68 23.83
N PRO A 311 -4.85 -3.95 23.71
CA PRO A 311 -4.12 -3.79 22.46
C PRO A 311 -3.86 -5.15 21.82
N VAL A 312 -4.41 -5.38 20.63
CA VAL A 312 -4.18 -6.62 19.89
C VAL A 312 -2.86 -6.46 19.15
N ILE A 313 -1.94 -7.40 19.36
CA ILE A 313 -0.75 -7.52 18.51
C ILE A 313 -1.24 -7.94 17.13
N ALA A 314 -1.13 -7.03 16.17
CA ALA A 314 -1.45 -7.32 14.79
C ALA A 314 -0.16 -7.63 14.04
N GLU A 315 -0.10 -8.80 13.39
CA GLU A 315 0.97 -9.16 12.49
C GLU A 315 0.47 -9.07 11.04
N ARG A 316 1.21 -8.35 10.21
CA ARG A 316 0.94 -8.21 8.77
C ARG A 316 2.16 -8.66 7.99
N ARG A 317 1.92 -9.31 6.86
CA ARG A 317 2.97 -9.75 5.92
C ARG A 317 2.77 -9.12 4.56
N LEU A 318 3.86 -8.71 3.95
CA LEU A 318 3.91 -8.32 2.55
C LEU A 318 4.16 -9.60 1.73
N ALA A 319 3.09 -10.19 1.21
CA ALA A 319 3.16 -11.39 0.40
C ALA A 319 2.10 -11.35 -0.71
N SER A 320 2.35 -12.08 -1.82
CA SER A 320 1.44 -12.14 -2.96
C SER A 320 0.09 -12.79 -2.64
N ASP A 321 -0.01 -13.50 -1.52
CA ASP A 321 -1.23 -14.17 -1.05
C ASP A 321 -2.05 -13.33 -0.06
N THR A 322 -1.50 -12.24 0.47
CA THR A 322 -2.17 -11.34 1.43
C THR A 322 -2.66 -10.04 0.82
N SER A 323 -2.24 -9.72 -0.41
CA SER A 323 -2.69 -8.54 -1.14
C SER A 323 -4.11 -8.71 -1.70
N ARG A 324 -4.79 -7.59 -1.91
CA ARG A 324 -5.99 -7.52 -2.75
C ARG A 324 -5.64 -8.08 -4.13
N ILE A 325 -6.29 -9.17 -4.53
CA ILE A 325 -6.20 -9.72 -5.88
C ILE A 325 -7.20 -9.00 -6.78
N SER A 326 -6.83 -8.77 -8.04
CA SER A 326 -7.75 -8.30 -9.07
C SER A 326 -8.84 -9.35 -9.34
N MET A 327 -9.94 -8.94 -9.97
CA MET A 327 -11.01 -9.88 -10.33
C MET A 327 -10.49 -11.01 -11.24
N ASP A 328 -9.55 -10.69 -12.12
CA ASP A 328 -8.90 -11.66 -13.01
C ASP A 328 -8.07 -12.69 -12.24
N GLU A 329 -7.30 -12.23 -11.26
CA GLU A 329 -6.51 -13.08 -10.37
C GLU A 329 -7.40 -13.91 -9.44
N PHE A 330 -8.54 -13.36 -9.01
CA PHE A 330 -9.55 -14.11 -8.27
C PHE A 330 -10.12 -15.26 -9.08
N TRP A 331 -10.37 -15.06 -10.38
CA TRP A 331 -10.75 -16.16 -11.26
C TRP A 331 -9.65 -17.22 -11.42
N MET A 332 -8.36 -16.88 -11.27
CA MET A 332 -7.28 -17.88 -11.20
C MET A 332 -7.35 -18.72 -9.93
N VAL A 333 -7.70 -18.12 -8.79
CA VAL A 333 -7.92 -18.85 -7.54
C VAL A 333 -9.12 -19.79 -7.70
N ILE A 334 -10.24 -19.30 -8.27
CA ILE A 334 -11.43 -20.12 -8.57
C ILE A 334 -11.07 -21.29 -9.49
N LEU A 335 -10.30 -21.04 -10.55
CA LEU A 335 -9.82 -22.09 -11.44
C LEU A 335 -9.05 -23.17 -10.67
N GLY A 336 -8.19 -22.78 -9.72
CA GLY A 336 -7.51 -23.72 -8.83
C GLY A 336 -8.45 -24.60 -8.01
N ILE A 337 -9.57 -24.06 -7.54
CA ILE A 337 -10.59 -24.84 -6.79
C ILE A 337 -11.15 -25.96 -7.69
N PHE A 338 -11.57 -25.65 -8.92
CA PHE A 338 -12.08 -26.67 -9.85
C PHE A 338 -11.02 -27.71 -10.22
N VAL A 339 -9.80 -27.26 -10.54
CA VAL A 339 -8.68 -28.15 -10.90
C VAL A 339 -8.34 -29.11 -9.75
N SER A 340 -8.46 -28.67 -8.49
CA SER A 340 -8.19 -29.52 -7.33
C SER A 340 -9.12 -30.72 -7.23
N GLN A 341 -10.40 -30.52 -7.51
CA GLN A 341 -11.42 -31.57 -7.51
C GLN A 341 -11.20 -32.57 -8.66
N TRP A 342 -10.57 -32.14 -9.74
CA TRP A 342 -10.32 -32.98 -10.92
C TRP A 342 -8.98 -33.72 -10.86
N LYS A 343 -8.15 -33.47 -9.85
CA LYS A 343 -6.80 -34.05 -9.73
C LYS A 343 -6.81 -35.60 -9.77
N ALA A 344 -7.89 -36.22 -9.30
CA ALA A 344 -8.07 -37.68 -9.34
C ALA A 344 -8.27 -38.22 -10.76
N VAL A 345 -8.88 -37.44 -11.67
CA VAL A 345 -9.25 -37.86 -13.03
C VAL A 345 -8.27 -37.32 -14.07
N CYS A 346 -7.72 -36.12 -13.84
CA CYS A 346 -6.85 -35.43 -14.77
C CYS A 346 -5.59 -34.93 -14.04
N PRO A 347 -4.45 -35.65 -14.15
CA PRO A 347 -3.21 -35.22 -13.53
C PRO A 347 -2.60 -34.07 -14.33
N GLY A 348 -2.74 -32.86 -13.80
CA GLY A 348 -2.03 -31.66 -14.25
C GLY A 348 -2.96 -30.47 -14.54
N PRO A 349 -2.65 -29.27 -14.01
CA PRO A 349 -3.50 -28.09 -14.19
C PRO A 349 -3.66 -27.68 -15.66
N GLU A 350 -2.64 -27.88 -16.48
CA GLU A 350 -2.66 -27.57 -17.91
C GLU A 350 -3.68 -28.41 -18.68
N LYS A 351 -3.79 -29.70 -18.36
CA LYS A 351 -4.75 -30.60 -19.00
C LYS A 351 -6.18 -30.25 -18.59
N CYS A 352 -6.40 -29.92 -17.31
CA CYS A 352 -7.69 -29.42 -16.84
C CYS A 352 -8.09 -28.12 -17.55
N CYS A 353 -7.16 -27.19 -17.75
CA CYS A 353 -7.41 -25.95 -18.50
C CYS A 353 -7.82 -26.23 -19.95
N LYS A 354 -7.15 -27.18 -20.62
CA LYS A 354 -7.52 -27.60 -21.99
C LYS A 354 -8.93 -28.18 -22.06
N ILE A 355 -9.33 -28.99 -21.07
CA ILE A 355 -10.70 -29.55 -21.02
C ILE A 355 -11.73 -28.43 -20.87
N ILE A 356 -11.49 -27.44 -20.00
CA ILE A 356 -12.39 -26.29 -19.81
C ILE A 356 -12.52 -25.51 -21.13
N GLN A 357 -11.41 -25.28 -21.84
CA GLN A 357 -11.41 -24.60 -23.14
C GLN A 357 -12.22 -25.36 -24.18
N LEU A 358 -12.00 -26.68 -24.30
CA LEU A 358 -12.74 -27.53 -25.24
C LEU A 358 -14.23 -27.59 -24.91
N LEU A 359 -14.61 -27.61 -23.63
CA LEU A 359 -16.01 -27.57 -23.21
C LEU A 359 -16.67 -26.25 -23.66
N ALA A 360 -16.01 -25.13 -23.44
CA ALA A 360 -16.52 -23.82 -23.77
C ALA A 360 -16.69 -23.60 -25.29
N ASP A 361 -15.82 -24.19 -26.10
CA ASP A 361 -15.92 -24.14 -27.56
C ASP A 361 -17.10 -24.98 -28.11
N ARG A 362 -17.64 -25.90 -27.31
CA ARG A 362 -18.72 -26.82 -27.71
C ARG A 362 -20.11 -26.43 -27.18
N VAL A 363 -20.19 -25.41 -26.33
CA VAL A 363 -21.42 -25.01 -25.65
C VAL A 363 -21.75 -23.57 -26.01
N ASP A 364 -23.04 -23.25 -26.18
CA ASP A 364 -23.47 -21.85 -26.37
C ASP A 364 -23.33 -21.06 -25.08
N LEU A 365 -22.22 -20.34 -24.97
CA LEU A 365 -21.91 -19.50 -23.81
C LEU A 365 -22.85 -18.28 -23.70
N SER A 366 -23.68 -17.98 -24.71
CA SER A 366 -24.66 -16.88 -24.68
C SER A 366 -25.78 -17.12 -23.68
N ALA A 367 -26.00 -18.37 -23.28
CA ALA A 367 -26.97 -18.72 -22.25
C ALA A 367 -26.56 -18.15 -20.88
N PRO A 368 -27.48 -17.49 -20.15
CA PRO A 368 -27.17 -16.86 -18.85
C PRO A 368 -26.74 -17.88 -17.78
N SER A 369 -27.22 -19.12 -17.85
CA SER A 369 -26.83 -20.22 -16.95
C SER A 369 -25.37 -20.65 -17.06
N LEU A 370 -24.68 -20.25 -18.14
CA LEU A 370 -23.30 -20.62 -18.45
C LEU A 370 -22.33 -19.43 -18.42
N ALA A 371 -22.78 -18.28 -17.93
CA ALA A 371 -21.95 -17.09 -17.81
C ALA A 371 -20.67 -17.34 -16.98
N TRP A 372 -20.74 -18.19 -15.94
CA TRP A 372 -19.59 -18.57 -15.12
C TRP A 372 -18.51 -19.32 -15.93
N LEU A 373 -18.90 -20.14 -16.92
CA LEU A 373 -17.99 -20.91 -17.75
C LEU A 373 -17.17 -19.99 -18.67
N LYS A 374 -17.75 -18.86 -19.12
CA LYS A 374 -17.01 -17.82 -19.86
C LYS A 374 -15.83 -17.30 -19.06
N PHE A 375 -16.05 -16.92 -17.80
CA PHE A 375 -15.00 -16.39 -16.94
C PHE A 375 -13.95 -17.45 -16.58
N LEU A 376 -14.38 -18.68 -16.30
CA LEU A 376 -13.47 -19.80 -16.03
C LEU A 376 -12.61 -20.13 -17.25
N THR A 377 -13.18 -20.09 -18.46
CA THR A 377 -12.45 -20.29 -19.71
C THR A 377 -11.46 -19.17 -19.99
N ALA A 378 -11.85 -17.92 -19.73
CA ALA A 378 -10.95 -16.78 -19.84
C ALA A 378 -9.75 -16.92 -18.89
N ALA A 379 -9.97 -17.36 -17.65
CA ALA A 379 -8.89 -17.67 -16.71
C ALA A 379 -8.02 -18.84 -17.19
N ALA A 380 -8.62 -19.93 -17.68
CA ALA A 380 -7.89 -21.07 -18.22
C ALA A 380 -6.99 -20.68 -19.40
N ARG A 381 -7.50 -19.87 -20.35
CA ARG A 381 -6.71 -19.33 -21.48
C ARG A 381 -5.57 -18.46 -21.00
N ARG A 382 -5.83 -17.54 -20.07
CA ARG A 382 -4.79 -16.68 -19.49
C ARG A 382 -3.72 -17.46 -18.73
N TYR A 383 -4.08 -18.56 -18.06
CA TYR A 383 -3.10 -19.44 -17.42
C TYR A 383 -2.22 -20.15 -18.46
N THR A 384 -2.81 -20.66 -19.55
CA THR A 384 -2.05 -21.35 -20.62
C THR A 384 -1.19 -20.40 -21.44
N ASP A 385 -1.62 -19.15 -21.62
CA ASP A 385 -0.92 -18.15 -22.43
C ASP A 385 0.15 -17.38 -21.63
N ALA A 386 0.08 -17.42 -20.30
CA ALA A 386 1.02 -16.72 -19.43
C ALA A 386 2.44 -17.28 -19.55
N ARG A 387 3.42 -16.37 -19.61
CA ARG A 387 4.84 -16.68 -19.70
C ARG A 387 5.62 -16.06 -18.54
N ASP A 388 6.78 -16.63 -18.24
CA ASP A 388 7.79 -16.10 -17.32
C ASP A 388 7.23 -15.72 -15.92
N VAL A 389 7.23 -14.42 -15.61
CA VAL A 389 6.83 -13.84 -14.32
C VAL A 389 5.34 -14.05 -14.07
N GLN A 390 4.49 -13.82 -15.08
CA GLN A 390 3.05 -13.97 -14.96
C GLN A 390 2.66 -15.43 -14.72
N GLN A 391 3.35 -16.37 -15.38
CA GLN A 391 3.12 -17.79 -15.16
C GLN A 391 3.40 -18.19 -13.71
N ARG A 392 4.51 -17.71 -13.12
CA ARG A 392 4.85 -17.97 -11.71
C ARG A 392 3.79 -17.41 -10.76
N GLN A 393 3.29 -16.20 -11.04
CA GLN A 393 2.25 -15.58 -10.23
C GLN A 393 0.93 -16.37 -10.33
N PHE A 394 0.47 -16.69 -11.54
CA PHE A 394 -0.77 -17.45 -11.73
C PHE A 394 -0.66 -18.87 -11.18
N ALA A 395 0.50 -19.53 -11.30
CA ALA A 395 0.74 -20.83 -10.67
C ALA A 395 0.62 -20.78 -9.15
N LYS A 396 1.10 -19.70 -8.50
CA LYS A 396 0.90 -19.51 -7.05
C LYS A 396 -0.57 -19.31 -6.70
N LEU A 397 -1.30 -18.46 -7.42
CA LEU A 397 -2.73 -18.21 -7.18
C LEU A 397 -3.59 -19.46 -7.41
N LEU A 398 -3.30 -20.20 -8.49
CA LEU A 398 -3.94 -21.47 -8.78
C LEU A 398 -3.65 -22.49 -7.67
N GLY A 399 -2.39 -22.58 -7.22
CA GLY A 399 -1.99 -23.43 -6.09
C GLY A 399 -2.60 -23.02 -4.75
N LEU A 400 -2.92 -21.73 -4.55
CA LEU A 400 -3.65 -21.24 -3.37
C LEU A 400 -5.09 -21.77 -3.38
N GLY A 401 -5.78 -21.61 -4.52
CA GLY A 401 -7.12 -22.16 -4.71
C GLY A 401 -7.17 -23.68 -4.51
N MET A 402 -6.17 -24.40 -5.06
CA MET A 402 -6.10 -25.86 -4.96
C MET A 402 -5.88 -26.39 -3.54
N ARG A 403 -5.21 -25.63 -2.66
CA ARG A 403 -4.80 -26.09 -1.33
C ARG A 403 -5.74 -25.64 -0.23
N TRP A 404 -6.25 -24.41 -0.31
CA TRP A 404 -6.87 -23.73 0.84
C TRP A 404 -8.31 -23.26 0.61
N CYS A 405 -8.81 -23.29 -0.63
CA CYS A 405 -10.14 -22.76 -0.96
C CYS A 405 -11.11 -23.84 -1.49
N THR A 406 -10.86 -25.12 -1.20
CA THR A 406 -11.69 -26.22 -1.72
C THR A 406 -13.15 -26.15 -1.27
N SER A 407 -13.42 -25.57 -0.08
CA SER A 407 -14.75 -25.36 0.49
C SER A 407 -15.35 -23.98 0.18
N PHE A 408 -14.70 -23.15 -0.65
CA PHE A 408 -15.18 -21.80 -0.92
C PHE A 408 -16.41 -21.78 -1.85
N LEU A 409 -16.49 -22.73 -2.78
CA LEU A 409 -17.59 -22.81 -3.74
C LEU A 409 -18.70 -23.79 -3.33
N ASN A 410 -18.38 -24.82 -2.55
CA ASN A 410 -19.31 -25.86 -2.14
C ASN A 410 -19.06 -26.27 -0.69
N ASP A 411 -20.12 -26.75 -0.04
CA ASP A 411 -20.02 -27.31 1.30
C ASP A 411 -19.25 -28.63 1.30
N LEU A 412 -18.57 -28.97 2.41
CA LEU A 412 -17.71 -30.17 2.49
C LEU A 412 -18.48 -31.47 2.23
N ASP A 413 -19.78 -31.48 2.56
CA ASP A 413 -20.67 -32.63 2.38
C ASP A 413 -21.18 -32.78 0.94
N HIS A 414 -21.04 -31.75 0.10
CA HIS A 414 -21.57 -31.73 -1.27
C HIS A 414 -20.48 -31.37 -2.28
N GLN A 415 -19.55 -32.30 -2.50
CA GLN A 415 -18.56 -32.13 -3.56
C GLN A 415 -19.18 -32.42 -4.93
N PRO A 416 -19.13 -31.47 -5.87
CA PRO A 416 -19.62 -31.71 -7.22
C PRO A 416 -18.77 -32.80 -7.89
N PRO A 417 -19.37 -33.60 -8.79
CA PRO A 417 -18.65 -34.65 -9.47
C PRO A 417 -17.50 -34.07 -10.32
N PRO A 418 -16.37 -34.77 -10.44
CA PRO A 418 -15.24 -34.32 -11.24
C PRO A 418 -15.66 -34.15 -12.71
N LEU A 419 -15.00 -33.23 -13.41
CA LEU A 419 -15.32 -32.88 -14.81
C LEU A 419 -16.79 -32.49 -15.03
N PHE A 420 -17.41 -31.83 -14.04
CA PHE A 420 -18.83 -31.46 -14.07
C PHE A 420 -19.79 -32.64 -14.24
N GLY A 421 -19.38 -33.86 -13.85
CA GLY A 421 -20.17 -35.07 -14.03
C GLY A 421 -20.08 -35.71 -15.41
N LEU A 422 -19.29 -35.15 -16.33
CA LEU A 422 -19.06 -35.71 -17.68
C LEU A 422 -18.22 -36.99 -17.66
N GLY A 423 -17.68 -37.40 -16.51
CA GLY A 423 -17.03 -38.71 -16.36
C GLY A 423 -18.02 -39.86 -16.14
N ASN A 424 -19.27 -39.56 -15.76
CA ASN A 424 -20.29 -40.56 -15.43
C ASN A 424 -21.27 -40.73 -16.59
N PHE A 425 -20.78 -41.16 -17.75
CA PHE A 425 -21.67 -41.67 -18.79
C PHE A 425 -22.08 -43.09 -18.40
N LEU A 426 -23.28 -43.24 -17.82
CA LEU A 426 -23.96 -44.53 -17.85
C LEU A 426 -24.21 -44.84 -19.33
N VAL A 427 -23.43 -45.78 -19.87
CA VAL A 427 -23.70 -46.38 -21.18
C VAL A 427 -25.04 -47.08 -21.04
N SER A 428 -26.10 -46.45 -21.55
CA SER A 428 -27.42 -47.05 -21.72
C SER A 428 -27.44 -47.95 -22.95
#